data_AF-A0A316BMX5-F1
#
_entry.id   AF-A0A316BMX5-F1
#
_cell.length_a   1.000
_cell.length_b   1.000
_cell.length_c   1.000
_cell.angle_alpha   90.00
_cell.angle_beta   90.00
_cell.angle_gamma   90.00
#
_symmetry.space_group_name_H-M   'P 1'
#
loop_
_entity.id
_entity.type
_entity.pdbx_description
1 polymer ?
#
loop_
_entity_poly.entity_id
_entity_poly.type
_entity_poly.pdbx_seq_one_letter_code
_entity_poly.pdbx_strand_id
1 'polypeptide(L)'
;MKRGPKKMLPAEKVARGTYRAHRDAGIEIIESEGMPQMPDWLTPEGEEVWQDNVGRVSQKLITEADSNEFANFCVLQGGIVKAIRAGEMPPVAAFAEVRKKAEMFGIAGPRSRMVAGAPKAPASNPFARVGRRGS
;
A
#
# COMPACT_ATOMS: atom_id res chain seq x y z
N MET A 1 12.79 -11.77 24.17
CA MET A 1 13.68 -12.15 23.05
C MET A 1 13.86 -10.96 22.11
N LYS A 2 15.09 -10.53 21.82
CA LYS A 2 15.35 -9.58 20.73
C LYS A 2 15.17 -10.31 19.40
N ARG A 3 14.26 -9.86 18.54
CA ARG A 3 14.13 -10.38 17.17
C ARG A 3 15.43 -10.09 16.41
N GLY A 4 15.94 -11.09 15.69
CA GLY A 4 17.09 -10.92 14.82
C GLY A 4 16.81 -9.95 13.66
N PRO A 5 17.86 -9.52 12.94
CA PRO A 5 17.72 -8.66 11.76
C PRO A 5 16.81 -9.31 10.71
N LYS A 6 16.03 -8.50 9.98
CA LYS A 6 15.25 -8.99 8.82
C LYS A 6 16.21 -9.62 7.80
N LYS A 7 15.80 -10.75 7.20
CA LYS A 7 16.59 -11.42 6.15
C LYS A 7 16.66 -10.49 4.93
N MET A 8 17.87 -10.25 4.43
CA MET A 8 18.10 -9.51 3.18
C MET A 8 17.63 -10.31 1.97
N LEU A 9 17.19 -9.61 0.93
CA LEU A 9 16.78 -10.22 -0.33
C LEU A 9 17.98 -10.88 -1.04
N PRO A 10 17.77 -11.94 -1.83
CA PRO A 10 18.84 -12.52 -2.63
C PRO A 10 19.55 -11.50 -3.52
N ALA A 11 18.81 -10.60 -4.17
CA ALA A 11 19.38 -9.53 -4.99
C ALA A 11 20.34 -8.63 -4.20
N GLU A 12 19.96 -8.21 -2.99
CA GLU A 12 20.83 -7.41 -2.11
C GLU A 12 22.10 -8.17 -1.68
N LYS A 13 21.97 -9.48 -1.45
CA LYS A 13 23.10 -10.34 -1.10
C LYS A 13 24.03 -10.59 -2.27
N VAL A 14 23.49 -10.71 -3.49
CA VAL A 14 24.26 -10.81 -4.73
C VAL A 14 25.05 -9.52 -4.94
N ALA A 15 24.40 -8.36 -4.83
CA ALA A 15 25.06 -7.05 -4.94
C ALA A 15 26.17 -6.85 -3.90
N ARG A 16 25.99 -7.39 -2.69
CA ARG A 16 27.01 -7.37 -1.62
C ARG A 16 28.06 -8.48 -1.71
N GLY A 17 27.96 -9.40 -2.67
CA GLY A 17 28.84 -10.57 -2.77
C GLY A 17 28.71 -11.57 -1.60
N THR A 18 27.61 -11.50 -0.83
CA THR A 18 27.35 -12.35 0.35
C THR A 18 26.33 -13.46 0.08
N TYR A 19 25.91 -13.62 -1.18
CA TYR A 19 24.96 -14.64 -1.61
C TYR A 19 25.52 -16.05 -1.40
N ARG A 20 24.74 -16.90 -0.74
CA ARG A 20 25.08 -18.32 -0.55
C ARG A 20 23.98 -19.16 -1.18
N ALA A 21 24.29 -19.84 -2.29
CA ALA A 21 23.33 -20.65 -3.04
C ALA A 21 22.52 -21.63 -2.15
N HIS A 22 23.17 -22.33 -1.22
CA HIS A 22 22.51 -23.26 -0.30
C HIS A 22 21.61 -22.62 0.79
N ARG A 23 21.62 -21.28 0.96
CA ARG A 23 20.84 -20.57 2.00
C ARG A 23 19.90 -19.51 1.45
N ASP A 24 20.20 -19.03 0.25
CA ASP A 24 19.60 -17.84 -0.35
C ASP A 24 18.92 -18.15 -1.69
N ALA A 25 19.16 -19.32 -2.30
CA ALA A 25 18.37 -19.79 -3.44
C ALA A 25 16.96 -20.17 -2.95
N GLY A 26 15.94 -19.43 -3.40
CA GLY A 26 14.53 -19.73 -3.14
C GLY A 26 13.73 -18.67 -2.38
N ILE A 27 14.23 -17.44 -2.17
CA ILE A 27 13.43 -16.35 -1.59
C ILE A 27 13.33 -15.19 -2.57
N GLU A 28 12.35 -15.22 -3.45
CA GLU A 28 11.97 -14.05 -4.25
C GLU A 28 10.73 -13.43 -3.62
N ILE A 29 10.88 -12.23 -3.05
CA ILE A 29 9.74 -11.40 -2.69
C ILE A 29 9.39 -10.62 -3.96
N ILE A 30 8.40 -11.12 -4.69
CA ILE A 30 7.85 -10.43 -5.85
C ILE A 30 6.87 -9.40 -5.31
N GLU A 31 7.28 -8.13 -5.35
CA GLU A 31 6.38 -7.02 -5.05
C GLU A 31 5.48 -6.83 -6.29
N SER A 32 4.17 -6.93 -6.09
CA SER A 32 3.23 -6.54 -7.14
C SER A 32 3.28 -5.02 -7.26
N GLU A 33 3.69 -4.50 -8.42
CA GLU A 33 3.78 -3.05 -8.67
C GLU A 33 2.55 -2.51 -9.43
N GLY A 34 1.57 -3.38 -9.71
CA GLY A 34 0.36 -3.03 -10.45
C GLY A 34 -0.63 -2.21 -9.64
N MET A 35 -1.48 -1.45 -10.34
CA MET A 35 -2.69 -0.91 -9.72
C MET A 35 -3.62 -2.05 -9.31
N PRO A 36 -4.41 -1.89 -8.23
CA PRO A 36 -5.49 -2.80 -7.89
C PRO A 36 -6.35 -3.13 -9.11
N GLN A 37 -6.60 -4.42 -9.32
CA GLN A 37 -7.42 -4.93 -10.42
C GLN A 37 -8.85 -5.12 -9.92
N MET A 38 -9.81 -4.53 -10.62
CA MET A 38 -11.22 -4.63 -10.26
C MET A 38 -11.72 -6.06 -10.52
N PRO A 39 -12.19 -6.79 -9.50
CA PRO A 39 -12.79 -8.09 -9.71
C PRO A 39 -14.13 -8.00 -10.45
N ASP A 40 -14.52 -9.09 -11.10
CA ASP A 40 -15.79 -9.22 -11.85
C ASP A 40 -17.03 -9.41 -10.96
N TRP A 41 -16.84 -9.74 -9.69
CA TRP A 41 -17.90 -10.03 -8.73
C TRP A 41 -18.40 -8.82 -7.94
N LEU A 42 -17.96 -7.60 -8.27
CA LEU A 42 -18.44 -6.41 -7.58
C LEU A 42 -19.94 -6.18 -7.83
N THR A 43 -20.62 -5.64 -6.83
CA THR A 43 -21.99 -5.13 -7.00
C THR A 43 -21.94 -3.80 -7.78
N PRO A 44 -23.02 -3.39 -8.47
CA PRO A 44 -23.03 -2.12 -9.22
C PRO A 44 -22.63 -0.91 -8.37
N GLU A 45 -23.17 -0.78 -7.15
CA GLU A 45 -22.79 0.31 -6.25
C GLU A 45 -21.35 0.15 -5.69
N GLY A 46 -20.82 -1.08 -5.69
CA GLY A 46 -19.43 -1.35 -5.34
C GLY A 46 -18.48 -0.91 -6.46
N GLU A 47 -18.86 -1.10 -7.72
CA GLU A 47 -18.11 -0.58 -8.87
C GLU A 47 -18.05 0.95 -8.85
N GLU A 48 -19.16 1.63 -8.56
CA GLU A 48 -19.17 3.09 -8.37
C GLU A 48 -18.12 3.53 -7.33
N VAL A 49 -18.13 2.89 -6.16
CA VAL A 49 -17.18 3.18 -5.08
C VAL A 49 -15.73 2.88 -5.50
N TRP A 50 -15.51 1.81 -6.26
CA TRP A 50 -14.20 1.47 -6.79
C TRP A 50 -13.68 2.59 -7.69
N GLN A 51 -14.47 3.01 -8.68
CA GLN A 51 -14.08 4.06 -9.62
C GLN A 51 -13.78 5.39 -8.90
N ASP A 52 -14.56 5.74 -7.88
CA ASP A 52 -14.36 6.96 -7.08
C ASP A 52 -13.06 6.95 -6.27
N ASN A 53 -12.56 5.76 -5.90
CA ASN A 53 -11.45 5.64 -4.95
C ASN A 53 -10.15 5.09 -5.53
N VAL A 54 -10.19 4.30 -6.61
CA VAL A 54 -9.02 3.56 -7.13
C VAL A 54 -7.83 4.47 -7.43
N GLY A 55 -8.07 5.67 -7.96
CA GLY A 55 -7.01 6.66 -8.19
C GLY A 55 -6.34 7.16 -6.90
N ARG A 56 -7.11 7.34 -5.82
CA ARG A 56 -6.61 7.86 -4.53
C ARG A 56 -5.85 6.81 -3.73
N VAL A 57 -6.28 5.56 -3.80
CA VAL A 57 -5.66 4.44 -3.08
C VAL A 57 -4.36 3.98 -3.75
N SER A 58 -4.31 3.98 -5.09
CA SER A 58 -3.14 3.59 -5.88
C SER A 58 -1.93 4.52 -5.67
N GLN A 59 -2.17 5.77 -5.26
CA GLN A 59 -1.11 6.74 -4.94
C GLN A 59 -0.47 6.54 -3.57
N LYS A 60 -0.97 5.61 -2.75
CA LYS A 60 -0.62 5.54 -1.33
C LYS A 60 0.08 4.24 -0.96
N LEU A 61 -0.69 3.17 -0.85
CA LEU A 61 -0.26 1.97 -0.11
C LEU A 61 -0.77 0.66 -0.68
N ILE A 62 -1.59 0.69 -1.73
CA ILE A 62 -2.14 -0.54 -2.28
C ILE A 62 -1.64 -0.82 -3.67
N THR A 63 -1.45 -2.12 -3.91
CA THR A 63 -0.98 -2.71 -5.15
C THR A 63 -2.00 -3.71 -5.65
N GLU A 64 -1.73 -4.36 -6.78
CA GLU A 64 -2.58 -5.47 -7.26
C GLU A 64 -2.70 -6.60 -6.22
N ALA A 65 -1.72 -6.81 -5.34
CA ALA A 65 -1.83 -7.79 -4.26
C ALA A 65 -2.98 -7.49 -3.27
N ASP A 66 -3.41 -6.23 -3.17
CA ASP A 66 -4.45 -5.78 -2.25
C ASP A 66 -5.85 -5.72 -2.92
N SER A 67 -5.95 -6.10 -4.20
CA SER A 67 -7.18 -5.96 -5.01
C SER A 67 -8.43 -6.53 -4.35
N ASN A 68 -8.33 -7.72 -3.76
CA ASN A 68 -9.47 -8.37 -3.09
C ASN A 68 -9.91 -7.62 -1.84
N GLU A 69 -8.96 -7.09 -1.07
CA GLU A 69 -9.30 -6.39 0.17
C GLU A 69 -9.87 -4.99 -0.12
N PHE A 70 -9.36 -4.32 -1.16
CA PHE A 70 -9.96 -3.09 -1.66
C PHE A 70 -11.36 -3.32 -2.26
N ALA A 71 -11.57 -4.44 -2.97
CA ALA A 71 -12.87 -4.84 -3.47
C ALA A 71 -13.88 -5.11 -2.34
N ASN A 72 -13.47 -5.77 -1.25
CA ASN A 72 -14.31 -5.99 -0.07
C ASN A 72 -14.78 -4.67 0.57
N PHE A 73 -13.90 -3.66 0.62
CA PHE A 73 -14.27 -2.32 1.04
C PHE A 73 -15.30 -1.69 0.11
N CYS A 74 -15.08 -1.80 -1.21
CA CYS A 74 -15.99 -1.24 -2.21
C CYS A 74 -17.38 -1.88 -2.12
N VAL A 75 -17.46 -3.20 -1.94
CA VAL A 75 -18.74 -3.91 -1.73
C VAL A 75 -19.44 -3.45 -0.46
N LEU A 76 -18.71 -3.34 0.66
CA LEU A 76 -19.33 -2.93 1.93
C LEU A 76 -19.84 -1.48 1.87
N GLN A 77 -19.04 -0.57 1.30
CA GLN A 77 -19.42 0.83 1.13
C GLN A 77 -20.55 0.98 0.09
N GLY A 78 -20.52 0.21 -0.99
CA GLY A 78 -21.59 0.14 -1.98
C GLY A 78 -22.91 -0.34 -1.37
N GLY A 79 -22.85 -1.33 -0.47
CA GLY A 79 -24.00 -1.78 0.32
C GLY A 79 -24.58 -0.69 1.22
N ILE A 80 -23.73 0.12 1.85
CA ILE A 80 -24.16 1.30 2.62
C ILE A 80 -24.86 2.32 1.71
N VAL A 81 -24.25 2.64 0.56
CA VAL A 81 -24.83 3.58 -0.42
C VAL A 81 -26.18 3.08 -0.92
N LYS A 82 -26.29 1.80 -1.25
CA LYS A 82 -27.53 1.16 -1.71
C LYS A 82 -28.64 1.27 -0.67
N ALA A 83 -28.35 0.93 0.59
CA ALA A 83 -29.33 1.04 1.67
C ALA A 83 -29.78 2.49 1.89
N ILE A 84 -28.85 3.44 1.90
CA ILE A 84 -29.18 4.87 2.02
C ILE A 84 -30.07 5.33 0.84
N ARG A 85 -29.75 4.92 -0.40
CA ARG A 85 -30.57 5.21 -1.59
C ARG A 85 -31.98 4.62 -1.47
N ALA A 86 -32.12 3.47 -0.81
CA ALA A 86 -33.41 2.85 -0.52
C ALA A 86 -34.17 3.51 0.66
N GLY A 87 -33.59 4.53 1.31
CA GLY A 87 -34.18 5.16 2.49
C GLY A 87 -33.98 4.39 3.80
N GLU A 88 -33.12 3.37 3.78
CA GLU A 88 -32.77 2.56 4.94
C GLU A 88 -31.50 3.08 5.62
N MET A 89 -31.37 2.81 6.92
CA MET A 89 -30.16 3.12 7.68
C MET A 89 -29.35 1.83 7.93
N PRO A 90 -28.15 1.71 7.36
CA PRO A 90 -27.25 0.60 7.65
C PRO A 90 -26.90 0.51 9.14
N PRO A 91 -26.55 -0.67 9.65
CA PRO A 91 -26.09 -0.81 11.02
C PRO A 91 -24.81 0.01 11.25
N VAL A 92 -24.69 0.63 12.42
CA VAL A 92 -23.49 1.42 12.82
C VAL A 92 -22.20 0.62 12.66
N ALA A 93 -22.25 -0.70 12.85
CA ALA A 93 -21.11 -1.60 12.65
C ALA A 93 -20.56 -1.56 11.21
N ALA A 94 -21.41 -1.41 10.18
CA ALA A 94 -20.97 -1.30 8.79
C ALA A 94 -20.16 -0.01 8.58
N PHE A 95 -20.63 1.11 9.12
CA PHE A 95 -19.89 2.38 9.07
C PHE A 95 -18.54 2.32 9.78
N ALA A 96 -18.49 1.66 10.95
CA ALA A 96 -17.24 1.47 11.68
C ALA A 96 -16.24 0.61 10.87
N GLU A 97 -16.71 -0.45 10.22
CA GLU A 97 -15.85 -1.35 9.44
C GLU A 97 -15.35 -0.71 8.14
N VAL A 98 -16.22 0.01 7.41
CA VAL A 98 -15.82 0.84 6.27
C VAL A 98 -14.75 1.84 6.70
N ARG A 99 -14.94 2.52 7.83
CA ARG A 99 -13.95 3.48 8.33
C ARG A 99 -12.58 2.83 8.55
N LYS A 100 -12.53 1.67 9.20
CA LYS A 100 -11.27 0.95 9.45
C LYS A 100 -10.57 0.59 8.13
N LYS A 101 -11.30 0.04 7.16
CA LYS A 101 -10.76 -0.30 5.84
C LYS A 101 -10.29 0.95 5.09
N ALA A 102 -11.06 2.04 5.12
CA ALA A 102 -10.68 3.32 4.54
C ALA A 102 -9.40 3.91 5.18
N GLU A 103 -9.21 3.74 6.48
CA GLU A 103 -7.97 4.13 7.18
C GLU A 103 -6.79 3.24 6.76
N MET A 104 -7.01 1.93 6.57
CA MET A 104 -6.01 0.98 6.07
C MET A 104 -5.46 1.39 4.69
N PHE A 105 -6.34 1.78 3.77
CA PHE A 105 -5.96 2.25 2.43
C PHE A 105 -5.50 3.71 2.38
N GLY A 106 -5.44 4.39 3.53
CA GLY A 106 -4.97 5.77 3.61
C GLY A 106 -5.89 6.80 2.96
N ILE A 107 -7.15 6.47 2.68
CA ILE A 107 -8.16 7.41 2.17
C ILE A 107 -8.96 8.08 3.29
N ALA A 108 -8.87 7.57 4.51
CA ALA A 108 -9.37 8.20 5.74
C ALA A 108 -8.27 8.39 6.81
N GLY A 109 -8.63 9.10 7.89
CA GLY A 109 -7.74 9.31 9.04
C GLY A 109 -6.55 10.26 8.77
N PRO A 110 -5.53 10.27 9.64
CA PRO A 110 -4.36 11.15 9.48
C PRO A 110 -3.61 10.95 8.17
N ARG A 111 -3.51 9.69 7.70
CA ARG A 111 -2.85 9.34 6.43
C ARG A 111 -3.55 9.91 5.21
N SER A 112 -4.86 10.20 5.28
CA SER A 112 -5.57 10.83 4.17
C SER A 112 -5.06 12.24 3.87
N ARG A 113 -4.51 12.91 4.88
CA ARG A 113 -4.03 14.30 4.85
C ARG A 113 -2.52 14.41 4.60
N MET A 114 -1.81 13.29 4.60
CA MET A 114 -0.38 13.28 4.29
C MET A 114 -0.18 13.40 2.79
N VAL A 115 0.53 14.44 2.36
CA VAL A 115 1.01 14.59 0.99
C VAL A 115 2.36 13.88 0.92
N ALA A 116 2.56 13.01 -0.07
CA ALA A 116 3.88 12.47 -0.36
C ALA A 116 4.82 13.65 -0.64
N GLY A 117 5.81 13.86 0.22
CA GLY A 117 6.78 14.93 0.03
C GLY A 117 7.49 14.76 -1.31
N ALA A 118 7.77 15.85 -2.01
CA ALA A 118 8.59 15.81 -3.21
C ALA A 118 9.91 15.08 -2.90
N PRO A 119 10.44 14.25 -3.82
CA PRO A 119 11.70 13.54 -3.59
C PRO A 119 12.76 14.57 -3.25
N LYS A 120 13.20 14.55 -1.99
CA LYS A 120 14.23 15.47 -1.52
C LYS A 120 15.49 15.06 -2.24
N ALA A 121 16.05 15.96 -3.06
CA ALA A 121 17.33 15.72 -3.72
C ALA A 121 18.32 15.17 -2.68
N PRO A 122 19.11 14.13 -3.02
CA PRO A 122 20.00 13.51 -2.06
C PRO A 122 20.86 14.60 -1.43
N ALA A 123 20.77 14.75 -0.12
CA ALA A 123 21.53 15.76 0.59
C ALA A 123 23.01 15.49 0.30
N SER A 124 23.67 16.40 -0.41
CA SER A 124 25.10 16.29 -0.68
C SER A 124 25.81 16.18 0.66
N ASN A 125 26.61 15.13 0.85
CA ASN A 125 27.32 14.89 2.11
C ASN A 125 28.10 16.16 2.51
N PRO A 126 27.78 16.80 3.66
CA PRO A 126 28.42 18.04 4.09
C PRO A 126 29.92 17.86 4.37
N PHE A 127 30.38 16.62 4.51
CA PHE A 127 31.78 16.27 4.73
C PHE A 127 32.50 15.76 3.48
N ALA A 128 31.90 15.81 2.28
CA ALA A 128 32.54 15.36 1.04
C ALA A 128 33.89 16.06 0.74
N ARG A 129 34.15 17.22 1.36
CA ARG A 129 35.39 17.98 1.24
C ARG A 129 36.46 17.60 2.28
N VAL A 130 36.09 16.95 3.39
CA VAL A 130 36.99 16.61 4.50
C VAL A 130 37.70 15.30 4.17
N GLY A 131 38.70 15.37 3.27
CA GLY A 131 39.46 14.19 2.84
C GLY A 131 40.34 14.42 1.61
N ARG A 132 40.08 15.48 0.82
CA ARG A 132 40.97 15.91 -0.26
C ARG A 132 42.17 16.68 0.31
N ARG A 133 43.16 15.96 0.85
CA ARG A 133 44.50 16.50 1.09
C ARG A 133 45.33 16.32 -0.19
N GLY A 134 45.65 17.45 -0.83
CA GLY A 134 46.83 17.70 -1.68
C GLY A 134 47.00 16.83 -2.93
N SER A 135 46.71 17.42 -4.09
CA SER A 135 47.57 17.26 -5.28
C SER A 135 48.81 18.12 -5.12
#